data_AF-A0A2J0PH37-F1
#
_entry.id   AF-A0A2J0PH37-F1
#
_cell.length_a   1.000
_cell.length_b   1.000
_cell.length_c   1.000
_cell.angle_alpha   90.00
_cell.angle_beta   90.00
_cell.angle_gamma   90.00
#
_symmetry.space_group_name_H-M   'P 1'
#
loop_
_entity.id
_entity.type
_entity.pdbx_description
1 polymer ?
#
loop_
_entity_poly.entity_id
_entity_poly.type
_entity_poly.pdbx_seq_one_letter_code
_entity_poly.pdbx_strand_id
1 'polypeptide(L)'
;MTDSTVTHKSGIKPEHLTMEEWVESRIARFEGRKYDWNALKFQADYDPKYRRAQMRYIGTGATGVANDTNTVQADHFTFSTMVLPSKCEGPLHLHDDVEEVFFMLKGQITLMIQDGEHYTETVLRERDLISVPPGIYRGLFNHGEEEALMCVMLGTNKPEIPTYPADHPLSKVKRN
;
A
#
# COMPACT_ATOMS: atom_id res chain seq x y z
N MET A 1 -23.88 -29.77 13.12
CA MET A 1 -22.99 -28.76 13.70
C MET A 1 -21.70 -29.47 14.06
N THR A 2 -20.65 -29.30 13.29
CA THR A 2 -19.33 -29.88 13.60
C THR A 2 -18.65 -28.93 14.57
N ASP A 3 -18.47 -29.39 15.80
CA ASP A 3 -17.74 -28.69 16.85
C ASP A 3 -16.25 -28.67 16.45
N SER A 4 -15.85 -27.62 15.75
CA SER A 4 -14.47 -27.41 15.34
C SER A 4 -13.69 -26.92 16.55
N THR A 5 -13.15 -27.86 17.34
CA THR A 5 -12.16 -27.57 18.37
C THR A 5 -10.93 -26.95 17.72
N VAL A 6 -10.80 -25.62 17.81
CA VAL A 6 -9.60 -24.90 17.37
C VAL A 6 -8.46 -25.27 18.33
N THR A 7 -7.52 -26.10 17.88
CA THR A 7 -6.29 -26.37 18.63
C THR A 7 -5.42 -25.10 18.63
N HIS A 8 -5.29 -24.46 19.79
CA HIS A 8 -4.39 -23.33 19.98
C HIS A 8 -2.94 -23.78 19.75
N LYS A 9 -2.27 -23.24 18.73
CA LYS A 9 -0.83 -23.48 18.51
C LYS A 9 -0.03 -22.77 19.61
N SER A 10 0.59 -23.53 20.51
CA SER A 10 1.53 -23.01 21.50
C SER A 10 2.83 -22.55 20.84
N GLY A 11 3.51 -21.54 21.40
CA GLY A 11 4.88 -21.17 21.02
C GLY A 11 5.03 -20.17 19.85
N ILE A 12 3.98 -19.43 19.48
CA ILE A 12 4.07 -18.40 18.42
C ILE A 12 4.95 -17.21 18.86
N LYS A 13 4.88 -16.84 20.15
CA LYS A 13 5.73 -15.82 20.74
C LYS A 13 7.18 -16.31 20.80
N PRO A 14 8.19 -15.51 20.39
CA PRO A 14 9.59 -15.84 20.65
C PRO A 14 9.86 -16.09 22.14
N GLU A 15 10.59 -17.18 22.46
CA GLU A 15 10.84 -17.59 23.85
C GLU A 15 11.64 -16.56 24.64
N HIS A 16 12.53 -15.82 23.96
CA HIS A 16 13.41 -14.83 24.57
C HIS A 16 12.75 -13.49 24.94
N LEU A 17 11.48 -13.28 24.57
CA LEU A 17 10.71 -12.07 24.91
C LEU A 17 9.67 -12.36 25.97
N THR A 18 9.38 -11.40 26.84
CA THR A 18 8.14 -11.40 27.63
C THR A 18 6.92 -11.18 26.74
N MET A 19 5.72 -11.44 27.26
CA MET A 19 4.49 -11.16 26.51
C MET A 19 4.33 -9.66 26.21
N GLU A 20 4.69 -8.81 27.17
CA GLU A 20 4.64 -7.36 27.04
C GLU A 20 5.59 -6.85 25.94
N GLU A 21 6.85 -7.28 25.95
CA GLU A 21 7.83 -6.91 24.92
C GLU A 21 7.39 -7.37 23.52
N TRP A 22 6.84 -8.58 23.42
CA TRP A 22 6.37 -9.07 22.13
C TRP A 22 5.16 -8.28 21.63
N VAL A 23 4.19 -7.98 22.49
CA VAL A 23 3.03 -7.17 22.11
C VAL A 23 3.45 -5.76 21.70
N GLU A 24 4.33 -5.11 22.46
CA GLU A 24 4.80 -3.76 22.13
C GLU A 24 5.58 -3.77 20.80
N SER A 25 6.36 -4.82 20.50
CA SER A 25 7.01 -4.98 19.19
C SER A 25 6.03 -5.08 18.00
N ARG A 26 4.76 -5.40 18.28
CA ARG A 26 3.69 -5.50 17.29
C ARG A 26 2.74 -4.29 17.28
N ILE A 27 3.05 -3.22 18.01
CA ILE A 27 2.26 -1.99 18.01
C ILE A 27 3.01 -0.86 17.27
N ALA A 28 2.41 -0.38 16.18
CA ALA A 28 2.83 0.86 15.53
C ALA A 28 1.93 2.02 16.02
N ARG A 29 2.49 2.90 16.86
CA ARG A 29 1.78 4.09 17.38
C ARG A 29 1.80 5.23 16.37
N PHE A 30 0.67 5.93 16.22
CA PHE A 30 0.53 7.08 15.32
C PHE A 30 1.50 8.23 15.65
N GLU A 31 1.75 8.49 16.93
CA GLU A 31 2.65 9.59 17.38
C GLU A 31 4.07 9.49 16.79
N GLY A 32 4.58 8.27 16.58
CA GLY A 32 5.88 8.03 15.96
C GLY A 32 5.85 7.94 14.43
N ARG A 33 4.69 8.12 13.79
CA ARG A 33 4.55 8.01 12.34
C ARG A 33 4.81 9.35 11.66
N LYS A 34 5.44 9.28 10.49
CA LYS A 34 5.67 10.42 9.62
C LYS A 34 5.33 10.04 8.19
N TYR A 35 4.87 11.02 7.43
CA TYR A 35 4.72 10.89 6.00
C TYR A 35 6.08 10.76 5.32
N ASP A 36 6.28 9.63 4.65
CA ASP A 36 7.42 9.37 3.79
C ASP A 36 7.08 9.78 2.35
N TRP A 37 7.52 10.98 1.99
CA TRP A 37 7.45 11.52 0.63
C TRP A 37 8.57 10.98 -0.27
N ASN A 38 9.55 10.27 0.30
CA ASN A 38 10.72 9.76 -0.41
C ASN A 38 10.48 8.37 -1.00
N ALA A 39 9.56 7.59 -0.43
CA ALA A 39 9.24 6.23 -0.84
C ALA A 39 9.01 6.06 -2.36
N LEU A 40 8.41 7.07 -3.02
CA LEU A 40 8.08 7.05 -4.44
C LEU A 40 8.57 8.33 -5.13
N LYS A 41 9.57 8.99 -4.56
CA LYS A 41 10.05 10.32 -5.01
C LYS A 41 10.56 10.33 -6.43
N PHE A 42 11.15 9.25 -6.93
CA PHE A 42 11.59 9.16 -8.33
C PHE A 42 10.45 9.44 -9.32
N GLN A 43 9.20 9.14 -8.96
CA GLN A 43 8.05 9.48 -9.79
C GLN A 43 7.75 10.97 -9.74
N ALA A 44 7.73 11.56 -8.54
CA ALA A 44 7.51 13.00 -8.35
C ALA A 44 8.64 13.85 -8.96
N ASP A 45 9.87 13.33 -9.00
CA ASP A 45 11.02 13.95 -9.64
C ASP A 45 10.89 13.93 -11.17
N TYR A 46 10.23 12.90 -11.72
CA TYR A 46 9.91 12.84 -13.14
C TYR A 46 8.77 13.81 -13.50
N ASP A 47 7.69 13.80 -12.72
CA ASP A 47 6.57 14.74 -12.86
C ASP A 47 5.92 14.98 -11.48
N PRO A 48 5.81 16.24 -11.02
CA PRO A 48 5.21 16.58 -9.73
C PRO A 48 3.79 16.03 -9.54
N LYS A 49 3.03 15.74 -10.60
CA LYS A 49 1.70 15.14 -10.49
C LYS A 49 1.71 13.77 -9.82
N TYR A 50 2.84 13.05 -9.81
CA TYR A 50 2.94 11.74 -9.15
C TYR A 50 3.24 11.83 -7.65
N ARG A 51 3.32 13.03 -7.09
CA ARG A 51 3.66 13.24 -5.68
C ARG A 51 2.62 12.61 -4.77
N ARG A 52 3.08 11.77 -3.85
CA ARG A 52 2.28 11.16 -2.77
C ARG A 52 3.17 10.74 -1.62
N ALA A 53 2.59 10.60 -0.44
CA ALA A 53 3.30 10.11 0.74
C ALA A 53 2.76 8.76 1.19
N GLN A 54 3.66 7.94 1.72
CA GLN A 54 3.31 6.70 2.41
C GLN A 54 3.57 6.85 3.91
N MET A 55 2.75 6.21 4.73
CA MET A 55 2.98 6.07 6.16
C MET A 55 2.81 4.58 6.50
N ARG A 56 3.94 3.90 6.70
CA ARG A 56 3.99 2.44 6.84
C ARG A 56 3.76 2.02 8.29
N TYR A 57 2.98 0.96 8.47
CA TYR A 57 2.71 0.35 9.77
C TYR A 57 3.21 -1.10 9.85
N ILE A 58 2.93 -1.91 8.83
CA ILE A 58 3.37 -3.31 8.75
C ILE A 58 4.18 -3.51 7.47
N GLY A 59 5.46 -3.87 7.61
CA GLY A 59 6.39 -4.06 6.50
C GLY A 59 6.66 -2.80 5.67
N THR A 60 7.40 -2.97 4.57
CA THR A 60 7.85 -1.86 3.71
C THR A 60 6.95 -1.57 2.52
N GLY A 61 5.96 -2.43 2.27
CA GLY A 61 5.13 -2.40 1.05
C GLY A 61 6.00 -2.57 -0.20
N ALA A 62 5.46 -2.20 -1.37
CA ALA A 62 6.17 -2.37 -2.64
C ALA A 62 6.99 -1.15 -3.10
N THR A 63 7.42 -0.33 -2.14
CA THR A 63 8.10 0.94 -2.41
C THR A 63 9.58 0.77 -2.78
N GLY A 64 10.15 -0.42 -2.61
CA GLY A 64 11.58 -0.67 -2.82
C GLY A 64 12.47 -0.29 -1.63
N VAL A 65 11.89 0.15 -0.51
CA VAL A 65 12.61 0.41 0.75
C VAL A 65 13.09 -0.93 1.35
N ALA A 66 14.41 -1.06 1.51
CA ALA A 66 15.04 -2.33 1.92
C ALA A 66 14.81 -2.70 3.39
N ASN A 67 14.78 -1.72 4.29
CA ASN A 67 14.49 -1.94 5.71
C ASN A 67 13.89 -0.67 6.33
N ASP A 68 12.86 -0.82 7.17
CA ASP A 68 12.24 0.25 7.94
C ASP A 68 12.00 -0.24 9.37
N THR A 69 12.93 0.09 10.26
CA THR A 69 12.87 -0.29 11.69
C THR A 69 11.72 0.37 12.43
N ASN A 70 11.03 1.32 11.81
CA ASN A 70 9.85 1.95 12.38
C ASN A 70 8.59 1.10 12.15
N THR A 71 8.62 0.01 11.38
CA THR A 71 7.44 -0.80 11.04
C THR A 71 7.35 -2.08 11.87
N VAL A 72 6.12 -2.54 12.12
CA VAL A 72 5.88 -3.89 12.63
C VAL A 72 6.29 -4.89 11.55
N GLN A 73 6.94 -5.99 11.96
CA GLN A 73 7.32 -7.04 11.03
C GLN A 73 6.09 -7.64 10.33
N ALA A 74 6.17 -7.74 9.00
CA ALA A 74 5.16 -8.36 8.17
C ALA A 74 5.31 -9.88 8.18
N ASP A 75 4.20 -10.58 8.46
CA ASP A 75 4.14 -12.05 8.38
C ASP A 75 3.48 -12.50 7.06
N HIS A 76 2.34 -11.92 6.72
CA HIS A 76 1.53 -12.34 5.57
C HIS A 76 1.05 -11.19 4.68
N PHE A 77 1.15 -9.95 5.14
CA PHE A 77 0.70 -8.78 4.40
C PHE A 77 1.48 -7.55 4.86
N THR A 78 1.46 -6.52 4.03
CA THR A 78 1.89 -5.18 4.43
C THR A 78 0.67 -4.28 4.63
N PHE A 79 0.83 -3.24 5.45
CA PHE A 79 -0.20 -2.25 5.71
C PHE A 79 0.44 -0.86 5.82
N SER A 80 -0.10 0.08 5.05
CA SER A 80 0.24 1.50 5.13
C SER A 80 -1.01 2.36 4.97
N THR A 81 -0.85 3.65 5.24
CA THR A 81 -1.77 4.67 4.74
C THR A 81 -1.05 5.54 3.72
N MET A 82 -1.76 5.98 2.69
CA MET A 82 -1.26 6.85 1.65
C MET A 82 -2.00 8.18 1.65
N VAL A 83 -1.23 9.27 1.53
CA VAL A 83 -1.76 10.61 1.25
C VAL A 83 -1.55 10.92 -0.22
N LEU A 84 -2.65 11.20 -0.91
CA LEU A 84 -2.65 11.67 -2.29
C LEU A 84 -3.08 13.15 -2.32
N PRO A 85 -2.14 14.09 -2.52
CA PRO A 85 -2.46 15.52 -2.57
C PRO A 85 -3.47 15.86 -3.67
N SER A 86 -4.03 17.07 -3.56
CA SER A 86 -4.86 17.68 -4.60
C SER A 86 -4.17 17.62 -5.97
N LYS A 87 -4.92 17.24 -7.00
CA LYS A 87 -4.49 17.11 -8.41
C LYS A 87 -3.30 16.18 -8.64
N CYS A 88 -2.99 15.30 -7.69
CA CYS A 88 -1.95 14.29 -7.87
C CYS A 88 -2.55 12.93 -8.25
N GLU A 89 -1.73 12.11 -8.89
CA GLU A 89 -2.08 10.76 -9.32
C GLU A 89 -1.10 9.69 -8.81
N GLY A 90 -1.64 8.54 -8.43
CA GLY A 90 -0.90 7.29 -8.45
C GLY A 90 -0.93 6.76 -9.88
N PRO A 91 0.22 6.65 -10.57
CA PRO A 91 0.25 6.23 -11.98
C PRO A 91 -0.35 4.83 -12.13
N LEU A 92 -0.84 4.53 -13.33
CA LEU A 92 -1.27 3.17 -13.67
C LEU A 92 -0.07 2.21 -13.50
N HIS A 93 -0.21 1.23 -12.62
CA HIS A 93 0.86 0.29 -12.28
C HIS A 93 0.30 -1.12 -12.06
N LEU A 94 1.21 -2.09 -12.04
CA LEU A 94 0.91 -3.51 -11.98
C LEU A 94 1.70 -4.19 -10.86
N HIS A 95 0.99 -4.95 -10.05
CA HIS A 95 1.55 -6.04 -9.25
C HIS A 95 1.12 -7.36 -9.87
N ASP A 96 2.06 -8.18 -10.31
CA ASP A 96 1.82 -9.51 -10.87
C ASP A 96 1.81 -10.61 -9.79
N ASP A 97 2.34 -10.30 -8.61
CA ASP A 97 2.56 -11.23 -7.50
C ASP A 97 1.46 -11.20 -6.42
N VAL A 98 0.76 -10.07 -6.25
CA VAL A 98 -0.07 -9.85 -5.05
C VAL A 98 -1.36 -9.03 -5.29
N GLU A 99 -2.39 -9.37 -4.51
CA GLU A 99 -3.60 -8.55 -4.33
C GLU A 99 -3.26 -7.25 -3.58
N GLU A 100 -3.81 -6.13 -4.05
CA GLU A 100 -3.74 -4.84 -3.36
C GLU A 100 -5.12 -4.30 -3.04
N VAL A 101 -5.31 -3.89 -1.79
CA VAL A 101 -6.55 -3.29 -1.30
C VAL A 101 -6.35 -1.82 -1.03
N PHE A 102 -7.28 -1.00 -1.52
CA PHE A 102 -7.42 0.40 -1.14
C PHE A 102 -8.71 0.60 -0.36
N PHE A 103 -8.61 1.24 0.80
CA PHE A 103 -9.77 1.61 1.62
C PHE A 103 -9.73 3.10 1.93
N MET A 104 -10.73 3.86 1.48
CA MET A 104 -10.75 5.31 1.62
C MET A 104 -11.04 5.73 3.06
N LEU A 105 -10.17 6.56 3.63
CA LEU A 105 -10.33 7.14 4.96
C LEU A 105 -10.90 8.56 4.92
N LYS A 106 -10.47 9.36 3.94
CA LYS A 106 -10.93 10.75 3.75
C LYS A 106 -10.92 11.11 2.26
N GLY A 107 -11.89 11.90 1.84
CA GLY A 107 -11.96 12.46 0.50
C GLY A 107 -12.47 11.45 -0.54
N GLN A 108 -12.16 11.71 -1.81
CA GLN A 108 -12.56 10.87 -2.92
C GLN A 108 -11.48 10.84 -4.00
N ILE A 109 -11.46 9.76 -4.77
CA ILE A 109 -10.57 9.61 -5.93
C ILE A 109 -11.33 9.05 -7.12
N THR A 110 -10.80 9.29 -8.32
CA THR A 110 -11.08 8.46 -9.48
C THR A 110 -10.07 7.32 -9.51
N LEU A 111 -10.57 6.10 -9.54
CA LEU A 111 -9.82 4.87 -9.69
C LEU A 111 -9.87 4.44 -11.16
N MET A 112 -8.72 4.12 -11.72
CA MET A 112 -8.55 3.56 -13.06
C MET A 112 -8.19 2.08 -12.92
N ILE A 113 -8.89 1.19 -13.64
CA ILE A 113 -8.63 -0.25 -13.66
C ILE A 113 -8.51 -0.73 -15.10
N GLN A 114 -7.49 -1.56 -15.37
CA GLN A 114 -7.26 -2.11 -16.70
C GLN A 114 -6.81 -3.59 -16.68
N ASP A 115 -7.42 -4.38 -17.56
CA ASP A 115 -7.04 -5.76 -17.88
C ASP A 115 -6.98 -5.92 -19.41
N GLY A 116 -5.77 -6.05 -19.96
CA GLY A 116 -5.56 -6.02 -21.40
C GLY A 116 -6.13 -4.74 -22.04
N GLU A 117 -7.10 -4.90 -22.94
CA GLU A 117 -7.81 -3.80 -23.61
C GLU A 117 -9.03 -3.29 -22.82
N HIS A 118 -9.45 -4.00 -21.77
CA HIS A 118 -10.60 -3.61 -20.96
C HIS A 118 -10.19 -2.55 -19.94
N TYR A 119 -10.74 -1.35 -20.06
CA TYR A 119 -10.48 -0.22 -19.19
C TYR A 119 -11.77 0.32 -18.59
N THR A 120 -11.74 0.67 -17.31
CA THR A 120 -12.84 1.40 -16.66
C THR A 120 -12.31 2.38 -15.63
N GLU A 121 -13.08 3.44 -15.42
CA GLU A 121 -12.91 4.35 -14.29
C GLU A 121 -14.13 4.28 -13.37
N THR A 122 -13.90 4.50 -12.08
CA THR A 122 -14.97 4.66 -11.09
C THR A 122 -14.52 5.59 -9.97
N VAL A 123 -15.47 6.10 -9.19
CA VAL A 123 -15.16 6.97 -8.04
C VAL A 123 -15.22 6.14 -6.77
N LEU A 124 -14.18 6.23 -5.94
CA LEU A 124 -14.21 5.75 -4.56
C LEU A 124 -14.33 6.94 -3.61
N ARG A 125 -15.24 6.83 -2.64
CA ARG A 125 -15.50 7.81 -1.59
C ARG A 125 -15.14 7.23 -0.24
N GLU A 126 -15.25 8.04 0.81
CA GLU A 126 -14.96 7.62 2.19
C GLU A 126 -15.65 6.30 2.55
N ARG A 127 -14.87 5.39 3.14
CA ARG A 127 -15.27 4.02 3.53
C ARG A 127 -15.57 3.06 2.38
N ASP A 128 -15.39 3.48 1.12
CA ASP A 128 -15.38 2.54 0.01
C ASP A 128 -14.07 1.74 -0.02
N LEU A 129 -14.17 0.51 -0.53
CA LEU A 129 -13.07 -0.43 -0.69
C LEU A 129 -13.00 -0.91 -2.13
N ILE A 130 -11.78 -1.08 -2.64
CA ILE A 130 -11.52 -1.99 -3.74
C ILE A 130 -10.46 -3.02 -3.35
N SER A 131 -10.66 -4.26 -3.80
CA SER A 131 -9.60 -5.26 -3.89
C SER A 131 -9.21 -5.45 -5.35
N VAL A 132 -7.92 -5.31 -5.66
CA VAL A 132 -7.36 -5.48 -7.01
C VAL A 132 -6.51 -6.75 -7.04
N PRO A 133 -6.93 -7.81 -7.75
CA PRO A 133 -6.15 -9.04 -7.89
C PRO A 133 -4.78 -8.82 -8.54
N PRO A 134 -3.82 -9.75 -8.35
CA PRO A 134 -2.58 -9.76 -9.11
C PRO A 134 -2.85 -9.78 -10.62
N GLY A 135 -1.99 -9.11 -11.40
CA GLY A 135 -2.10 -9.06 -12.85
C GLY A 135 -3.03 -7.98 -13.40
N ILE A 136 -3.70 -7.21 -12.54
CA ILE A 136 -4.59 -6.12 -12.93
C ILE A 136 -3.93 -4.76 -12.71
N TYR A 137 -3.93 -3.92 -13.74
CA TYR A 137 -3.43 -2.55 -13.66
C TYR A 137 -4.38 -1.67 -12.86
N ARG A 138 -3.82 -0.80 -12.02
CA ARG A 138 -4.58 0.20 -11.26
C ARG A 138 -3.85 1.52 -11.13
N GLY A 139 -4.63 2.59 -11.16
CA GLY A 139 -4.16 3.97 -10.99
C GLY A 139 -5.19 4.76 -10.18
N LEU A 140 -4.77 5.88 -9.61
CA LEU A 140 -5.59 6.70 -8.73
C LEU A 140 -5.41 8.16 -9.10
N PHE A 141 -6.47 8.96 -9.17
CA PHE A 141 -6.37 10.40 -9.35
C PHE A 141 -7.24 11.16 -8.36
N ASN A 142 -6.67 12.16 -7.69
CA ASN A 142 -7.40 13.04 -6.79
C ASN A 142 -7.83 14.33 -7.53
N HIS A 143 -9.10 14.39 -7.91
CA HIS A 143 -9.70 15.59 -8.48
C HIS A 143 -9.99 16.69 -7.45
N GLY A 144 -9.97 16.38 -6.15
CA GLY A 144 -10.32 17.32 -5.08
C GLY A 144 -9.33 18.47 -4.95
N GLU A 145 -9.73 19.48 -4.16
CA GLU A 145 -8.85 20.59 -3.74
C GLU A 145 -8.10 20.29 -2.44
N GLU A 146 -8.55 19.27 -1.70
CA GLU A 146 -7.89 18.73 -0.51
C GLU A 146 -7.18 17.41 -0.82
N GLU A 147 -6.34 16.94 0.11
CA GLU A 147 -5.75 15.62 0.06
C GLU A 147 -6.79 14.50 0.27
N ALA A 148 -6.58 13.39 -0.43
CA ALA A 148 -7.27 12.13 -0.19
C ALA A 148 -6.39 11.21 0.66
N LEU A 149 -6.99 10.52 1.61
CA LEU A 149 -6.31 9.58 2.51
C LEU A 149 -6.93 8.20 2.36
N MET A 150 -6.08 7.17 2.27
CA MET A 150 -6.52 5.78 2.14
C MET A 150 -5.58 4.81 2.85
N CYS A 151 -6.09 3.67 3.30
CA CYS A 151 -5.27 2.51 3.64
C CYS A 151 -4.85 1.80 2.35
N VAL A 152 -3.64 1.24 2.36
CA VAL A 152 -3.12 0.36 1.32
C VAL A 152 -2.66 -0.92 1.98
N MET A 153 -3.11 -2.06 1.48
CA MET A 153 -2.68 -3.39 1.96
C MET A 153 -2.25 -4.25 0.78
N LEU A 154 -1.12 -4.94 0.92
CA LEU A 154 -0.66 -5.93 -0.06
C LEU A 154 -0.64 -7.30 0.61
N GLY A 155 -1.27 -8.30 -0.02
CA GLY A 155 -1.45 -9.67 0.49
C GLY A 155 -0.20 -10.57 0.56
N THR A 156 0.99 -9.98 0.73
CA THR A 156 2.25 -10.69 0.97
C THR A 156 3.15 -9.86 1.87
N ASN A 157 4.06 -10.49 2.60
CA ASN A 157 5.00 -9.78 3.48
C ASN A 157 6.14 -9.09 2.74
N LYS A 158 6.43 -9.52 1.50
CA LYS A 158 7.48 -8.95 0.66
C LYS A 158 6.98 -8.83 -0.79
N PRO A 159 6.17 -7.80 -1.08
CA PRO A 159 5.62 -7.60 -2.42
C PRO A 159 6.72 -7.17 -3.38
N GLU A 160 6.62 -7.65 -4.62
CA GLU A 160 7.50 -7.22 -5.69
C GLU A 160 7.27 -5.76 -6.04
N ILE A 161 8.32 -5.12 -6.56
CA ILE A 161 8.28 -3.74 -6.97
C ILE A 161 7.35 -3.62 -8.20
N PRO A 162 6.33 -2.73 -8.20
CA PRO A 162 5.32 -2.72 -9.26
C PRO A 162 5.92 -2.33 -10.59
N THR A 163 5.37 -2.81 -11.70
CA THR A 163 5.74 -2.37 -13.04
C THR A 163 4.74 -1.35 -13.59
N TYR A 164 5.06 -0.73 -14.73
CA TYR A 164 4.18 0.20 -15.44
C TYR A 164 3.93 -0.33 -16.86
N PRO A 165 2.86 0.11 -17.55
CA PRO A 165 2.71 -0.15 -18.97
C PRO A 165 3.97 0.24 -19.75
N ALA A 166 4.32 -0.56 -20.76
CA ALA A 166 5.61 -0.41 -21.47
C ALA A 166 5.76 0.94 -22.19
N ASP A 167 4.66 1.56 -22.58
CA ASP A 167 4.59 2.89 -23.17
C ASP A 167 4.53 4.02 -22.13
N HIS A 168 4.20 3.72 -20.87
CA HIS A 168 4.16 4.71 -19.80
C HIS A 168 5.56 5.27 -19.52
N PRO A 169 5.76 6.60 -19.38
CA PRO A 169 7.10 7.16 -19.24
C PRO A 169 7.89 6.66 -18.03
N LEU A 170 7.22 6.37 -16.91
CA LEU A 170 7.85 5.82 -15.71
C LEU A 170 8.45 4.40 -15.91
N SER A 171 8.04 3.65 -16.94
CA SER A 171 8.67 2.36 -17.27
C SER A 171 10.16 2.50 -17.65
N LYS A 172 10.57 3.71 -18.07
CA LYS A 172 11.92 4.03 -18.53
C LYS A 172 12.76 4.73 -17.46
N VAL A 173 12.17 5.06 -16.31
CA VAL A 173 12.85 5.77 -15.22
C VAL A 173 13.51 4.76 -14.29
N LYS A 174 14.81 4.95 -14.02
CA LYS A 174 15.54 4.13 -13.04
C LYS A 174 15.09 4.49 -11.62
N ARG A 175 14.82 3.47 -10.81
CA ARG A 175 14.58 3.59 -9.37
C ARG A 175 15.95 3.54 -8.70
N ASN A 176 16.56 4.71 -8.50
CA ASN A 176 17.82 4.85 -7.77
C ASN A 176 17.55 5.04 -6.28
#